data_AF-A0A7R9VZ14-F1
#
_entry.id   AF-A0A7R9VZ14-F1
#
_cell.length_a   1.000
_cell.length_b   1.000
_cell.length_c   1.000
_cell.angle_alpha   90.00
_cell.angle_beta   90.00
_cell.angle_gamma   90.00
#
_symmetry.space_group_name_H-M   'P 1'
#
loop_
_entity.id
_entity.type
_entity.pdbx_description
1 polymer ?
#
loop_
_entity_poly.entity_id
_entity_poly.type
_entity_poly.pdbx_seq_one_letter_code
_entity_poly.pdbx_strand_id
1 'polypeptide(L)'
;GGGGGGDGSAVDAAAAARTLGVVASSPDSGWNGGAVGAGLAASAPGLDWESVADALDHDGFAVASEAGFTQLLAGFRAGCGSQPALRAVVGRPWRNVSGQLSLLHYACRAPPETYTFEGADRKLEGVPAGTPNQAWLCRDLMAVLAAHADAGHMATVRRILEQPASLCPETLLLGAVSAPVGDGGGIMRREVLASLLPRLLAGGGGGARA
;
A
#
# COMPACT_ATOMS: atom_id res chain seq x y z
N GLY A 1 -27.30 -31.33 5.20
CA GLY A 1 -26.75 -30.54 6.31
C GLY A 1 -25.48 -29.89 5.83
N GLY A 2 -25.38 -28.58 5.92
CA GLY A 2 -24.21 -27.86 5.43
C GLY A 2 -24.48 -26.37 5.39
N GLY A 3 -24.18 -25.68 6.48
CA GLY A 3 -24.34 -24.25 6.61
C GLY A 3 -24.11 -23.86 8.05
N GLY A 4 -22.98 -23.21 8.35
CA GLY A 4 -22.68 -22.74 9.70
C GLY A 4 -21.21 -22.51 10.06
N GLY A 5 -20.26 -22.58 9.11
CA GLY A 5 -18.83 -22.39 9.41
C GLY A 5 -18.25 -21.01 9.11
N GLY A 6 -18.99 -20.10 8.47
CA GLY A 6 -18.43 -18.86 7.92
C GLY A 6 -18.31 -17.69 8.90
N ASP A 7 -19.28 -17.52 9.80
CA ASP A 7 -19.40 -16.27 10.57
C ASP A 7 -18.36 -16.16 11.70
N GLY A 8 -17.96 -17.28 12.30
CA GLY A 8 -16.95 -17.28 13.37
C GLY A 8 -15.56 -16.85 12.88
N SER A 9 -15.13 -17.38 11.74
CA SER A 9 -13.82 -17.07 11.15
C SER A 9 -13.68 -15.59 10.75
N ALA A 10 -14.75 -14.99 10.23
CA ALA A 10 -14.76 -13.57 9.87
C ALA A 10 -14.70 -12.64 11.11
N VAL A 11 -15.40 -13.02 12.19
CA VAL A 11 -15.36 -12.27 13.45
C VAL A 11 -13.96 -12.33 14.09
N ASP A 12 -13.30 -13.49 14.04
CA ASP A 12 -11.94 -13.68 14.52
C ASP A 12 -10.93 -12.88 13.70
N ALA A 13 -11.07 -12.86 12.37
CA ALA A 13 -10.23 -12.07 11.48
C ALA A 13 -10.34 -10.57 11.76
N ALA A 14 -11.55 -10.07 11.95
CA ALA A 14 -11.77 -8.66 12.26
C ALA A 14 -11.21 -8.27 13.64
N ALA A 15 -11.28 -9.16 14.63
CA ALA A 15 -10.70 -8.93 15.96
C ALA A 15 -9.16 -8.91 15.91
N ALA A 16 -8.55 -9.83 15.16
CA ALA A 16 -7.11 -9.86 14.93
C ALA A 16 -6.63 -8.59 14.18
N ALA A 17 -7.36 -8.17 13.14
CA ALA A 17 -7.05 -6.95 12.38
C ALA A 17 -7.08 -5.70 13.27
N ARG A 18 -8.10 -5.55 14.13
CA ARG A 18 -8.16 -4.45 15.09
C ARG A 18 -6.99 -4.46 16.06
N THR A 19 -6.60 -5.64 16.55
CA THR A 19 -5.48 -5.80 17.48
C THR A 19 -4.16 -5.37 16.84
N LEU A 20 -3.91 -5.81 15.59
CA LEU A 20 -2.75 -5.38 14.81
C LEU A 20 -2.82 -3.89 14.42
N GLY A 21 -4.03 -3.36 14.21
CA GLY A 21 -4.27 -1.94 13.96
C GLY A 21 -3.86 -1.04 15.13
N VAL A 22 -4.09 -1.47 16.38
CA VAL A 22 -3.62 -0.75 17.58
C VAL A 22 -2.09 -0.67 17.62
N VAL A 23 -1.41 -1.75 17.21
CA VAL A 23 0.06 -1.77 17.10
C VAL A 23 0.53 -0.75 16.05
N ALA A 24 -0.11 -0.73 14.88
CA ALA A 24 0.24 0.19 13.79
C ALA A 24 -0.01 1.67 14.12
N SER A 25 -1.05 1.94 14.91
CA SER A 25 -1.50 3.30 15.26
C SER A 25 -0.72 3.91 16.43
N SER A 26 0.13 3.13 17.10
CA SER A 26 0.88 3.59 18.27
C SER A 26 2.22 4.24 17.86
N PRO A 27 2.41 5.55 18.08
CA PRO A 27 3.61 6.27 17.60
C PRO A 27 4.90 5.87 18.33
N ASP A 28 4.82 5.55 19.62
CA ASP A 28 5.96 5.27 20.51
C ASP A 28 6.08 3.77 20.88
N SER A 29 5.51 2.90 20.05
CA SER A 29 5.04 1.59 20.51
C SER A 29 6.15 0.72 21.12
N GLY A 30 6.19 0.66 22.47
CA GLY A 30 6.80 -0.46 23.21
C GLY A 30 6.10 -1.81 22.96
N TRP A 31 5.12 -1.84 22.04
CA TRP A 31 4.49 -3.05 21.53
C TRP A 31 5.48 -3.86 20.69
N ASN A 32 5.55 -5.15 20.98
CA ASN A 32 6.22 -6.12 20.12
C ASN A 32 5.17 -6.75 19.19
N GLY A 33 5.04 -6.21 17.99
CA GLY A 33 4.08 -6.68 16.99
C GLY A 33 4.26 -8.16 16.66
N GLY A 34 5.51 -8.65 16.64
CA GLY A 34 5.80 -10.08 16.48
C GLY A 34 5.21 -10.94 17.60
N ALA A 35 5.31 -10.51 18.86
CA ALA A 35 4.69 -11.21 19.98
C ALA A 35 3.15 -11.19 19.89
N VAL A 36 2.56 -10.08 19.44
CA VAL A 36 1.11 -9.98 19.19
C VAL A 36 0.69 -10.96 18.09
N GLY A 37 1.39 -10.98 16.95
CA GLY A 37 1.11 -11.88 15.85
C GLY A 37 1.22 -13.36 16.23
N ALA A 38 2.30 -13.73 16.93
CA ALA A 38 2.48 -15.09 17.45
C ALA A 38 1.39 -15.48 18.45
N GLY A 39 1.01 -14.55 19.35
CA GLY A 39 -0.09 -14.76 20.29
C GLY A 39 -1.43 -14.99 19.61
N LEU A 40 -1.74 -14.21 18.56
CA LEU A 40 -2.94 -14.40 17.75
C LEU A 40 -2.96 -15.77 17.09
N ALA A 41 -1.87 -16.17 16.41
CA ALA A 41 -1.76 -17.47 15.78
C ALA A 41 -1.88 -18.64 16.77
N ALA A 42 -1.31 -18.49 17.98
CA ALA A 42 -1.43 -19.50 19.03
C ALA A 42 -2.86 -19.59 19.60
N SER A 43 -3.55 -18.46 19.74
CA SER A 43 -4.91 -18.40 20.26
C SER A 43 -5.98 -18.88 19.27
N ALA A 44 -5.71 -18.72 17.97
CA ALA A 44 -6.61 -19.11 16.89
C ALA A 44 -5.81 -19.78 15.74
N PRO A 45 -5.47 -21.07 15.85
CA PRO A 45 -4.66 -21.78 14.84
C PRO A 45 -5.31 -21.87 13.44
N GLY A 46 -6.63 -21.64 13.35
CA GLY A 46 -7.38 -21.59 12.09
C GLY A 46 -7.65 -20.18 11.57
N LEU A 47 -6.98 -19.17 12.13
CA LEU A 47 -7.15 -17.78 11.72
C LEU A 47 -6.74 -17.60 10.26
N ASP A 48 -7.68 -17.12 9.44
CA ASP A 48 -7.40 -16.79 8.06
C ASP A 48 -6.73 -15.42 7.95
N TRP A 49 -5.41 -15.41 7.78
CA TRP A 49 -4.60 -14.20 7.69
C TRP A 49 -4.86 -13.38 6.42
N GLU A 50 -5.45 -13.98 5.39
CA GLU A 50 -5.95 -13.24 4.22
C GLU A 50 -7.15 -12.39 4.63
N SER A 51 -8.14 -12.98 5.30
CA SER A 51 -9.26 -12.23 5.87
C SER A 51 -8.82 -11.18 6.90
N VAL A 52 -7.76 -11.45 7.69
CA VAL A 52 -7.18 -10.44 8.60
C VAL A 52 -6.63 -9.24 7.83
N ALA A 53 -5.90 -9.48 6.73
CA ALA A 53 -5.37 -8.41 5.89
C ALA A 53 -6.49 -7.59 5.23
N ASP A 54 -7.54 -8.26 4.74
CA ASP A 54 -8.72 -7.59 4.19
C ASP A 54 -9.50 -6.79 5.26
N ALA A 55 -9.53 -7.31 6.49
CA ALA A 55 -10.21 -6.66 7.61
C ALA A 55 -9.44 -5.47 8.20
N LEU A 56 -8.22 -5.15 7.72
CA LEU A 56 -7.54 -3.88 8.03
C LEU A 56 -8.32 -2.66 7.49
N ASP A 57 -9.20 -2.87 6.48
CA ASP A 57 -10.16 -1.87 6.03
C ASP A 57 -11.31 -1.70 7.03
N HIS A 58 -11.00 -1.06 8.16
CA HIS A 58 -11.96 -0.74 9.21
C HIS A 58 -11.73 0.67 9.75
N ASP A 59 -12.78 1.28 10.30
CA ASP A 59 -12.69 2.59 10.94
C ASP A 59 -11.71 2.56 12.12
N GLY A 60 -10.85 3.57 12.19
CA GLY A 60 -9.83 3.70 13.24
C GLY A 60 -8.49 3.04 12.93
N PHE A 61 -8.36 2.27 11.84
CA PHE A 61 -7.05 1.83 11.38
C PHE A 61 -6.25 3.00 10.78
N ALA A 62 -5.02 3.21 11.24
CA ALA A 62 -4.04 4.07 10.61
C ALA A 62 -2.63 3.62 10.97
N VAL A 63 -1.66 3.93 10.11
CA VAL A 63 -0.24 3.74 10.41
C VAL A 63 0.34 5.08 10.86
N ALA A 64 0.78 5.17 12.11
CA ALA A 64 1.20 6.43 12.72
C ALA A 64 2.68 6.77 12.48
N SER A 65 3.53 5.75 12.27
CA SER A 65 4.98 5.90 12.10
C SER A 65 5.59 4.74 11.32
N GLU A 66 6.84 4.89 10.89
CA GLU A 66 7.61 3.80 10.28
C GLU A 66 7.82 2.64 11.25
N ALA A 67 8.00 2.95 12.55
CA ALA A 67 8.07 1.94 13.60
C ALA A 67 6.75 1.17 13.72
N GLY A 68 5.61 1.87 13.72
CA GLY A 68 4.28 1.25 13.73
C GLY A 68 4.05 0.35 12.50
N PHE A 69 4.46 0.80 11.32
CA PHE A 69 4.43 -0.02 10.10
C PHE A 69 5.27 -1.30 10.23
N THR A 70 6.49 -1.16 10.75
CA THR A 70 7.40 -2.30 10.95
C THR A 70 6.83 -3.31 11.95
N GLN A 71 6.24 -2.84 13.05
CA GLN A 71 5.60 -3.72 14.05
C GLN A 71 4.35 -4.41 13.49
N LEU A 72 3.54 -3.73 12.68
CA LEU A 72 2.42 -4.34 11.97
C LEU A 72 2.90 -5.53 11.12
N LEU A 73 3.94 -5.33 10.32
CA LEU A 73 4.48 -6.39 9.46
C LEU A 73 5.19 -7.50 10.24
N ALA A 74 5.84 -7.18 11.37
CA ALA A 74 6.35 -8.18 12.28
C ALA A 74 5.23 -9.09 12.82
N GLY A 75 4.04 -8.51 13.10
CA GLY A 75 2.85 -9.28 13.49
C GLY A 75 2.36 -10.24 12.41
N PHE A 76 2.22 -9.77 11.17
CA PHE A 76 1.86 -10.67 10.05
C PHE A 76 2.89 -11.78 9.85
N ARG A 77 4.19 -11.47 9.91
CA ARG A 77 5.25 -12.48 9.75
C ARG A 77 5.26 -13.51 10.86
N ALA A 78 5.06 -13.09 12.10
CA ALA A 78 4.96 -14.02 13.22
C ALA A 78 3.70 -14.89 13.13
N GLY A 79 2.63 -14.35 12.56
CA GLY A 79 1.35 -15.03 12.42
C GLY A 79 1.27 -16.04 11.28
N CYS A 80 1.72 -15.65 10.08
CA CYS A 80 1.59 -16.44 8.85
C CYS A 80 2.87 -16.54 8.01
N GLY A 81 4.01 -16.07 8.52
CA GLY A 81 5.30 -16.15 7.83
C GLY A 81 5.46 -15.18 6.66
N SER A 82 4.50 -14.29 6.41
CA SER A 82 4.50 -13.40 5.24
C SER A 82 3.98 -11.99 5.56
N GLN A 83 4.07 -11.09 4.58
CA GLN A 83 3.46 -9.76 4.64
C GLN A 83 1.97 -9.83 4.23
N PRO A 84 1.15 -8.81 4.55
CA PRO A 84 -0.20 -8.70 4.00
C PRO A 84 -0.20 -8.79 2.47
N ALA A 85 -1.09 -9.61 1.92
CA ALA A 85 -1.19 -9.81 0.47
C ALA A 85 -1.46 -8.49 -0.26
N LEU A 86 -0.80 -8.29 -1.41
CA LEU A 86 -0.96 -7.08 -2.21
C LEU A 86 -2.43 -6.86 -2.62
N ARG A 87 -3.20 -7.93 -2.90
CA ARG A 87 -4.63 -7.80 -3.20
C ARG A 87 -5.43 -7.12 -2.08
N ALA A 88 -5.08 -7.36 -0.81
CA ALA A 88 -5.77 -6.74 0.32
C ALA A 88 -5.40 -5.26 0.44
N VAL A 89 -4.14 -4.92 0.14
CA VAL A 89 -3.59 -3.55 0.30
C VAL A 89 -3.88 -2.65 -0.90
N VAL A 90 -3.79 -3.16 -2.13
CA VAL A 90 -3.93 -2.39 -3.39
C VAL A 90 -4.96 -2.99 -4.37
N GLY A 91 -5.63 -4.10 -4.06
CA GLY A 91 -6.59 -4.70 -5.00
C GLY A 91 -7.88 -3.89 -5.17
N ARG A 92 -8.21 -3.01 -4.22
CA ARG A 92 -9.37 -2.10 -4.28
C ARG A 92 -9.14 -0.85 -3.42
N PRO A 93 -9.84 0.26 -3.69
CA PRO A 93 -9.96 1.36 -2.72
C PRO A 93 -10.69 0.87 -1.46
N TRP A 94 -10.12 1.15 -0.30
CA TRP A 94 -10.69 0.84 1.01
C TRP A 94 -11.82 1.81 1.36
N ARG A 95 -12.72 1.38 2.25
CA ARG A 95 -13.72 2.26 2.89
C ARG A 95 -13.02 3.25 3.81
N ASN A 96 -12.05 2.79 4.60
CA ASN A 96 -11.17 3.65 5.39
C ASN A 96 -10.03 4.20 4.50
N VAL A 97 -10.32 5.28 3.78
CA VAL A 97 -9.36 5.96 2.91
C VAL A 97 -8.10 6.41 3.65
N SER A 98 -8.26 7.00 4.85
CA SER A 98 -7.13 7.48 5.65
C SER A 98 -6.21 6.34 6.05
N GLY A 99 -6.78 5.20 6.45
CA GLY A 99 -6.05 3.99 6.80
C GLY A 99 -5.24 3.47 5.62
N GLN A 100 -5.86 3.29 4.46
CA GLN A 100 -5.16 2.80 3.27
C GLN A 100 -4.04 3.75 2.83
N LEU A 101 -4.30 5.06 2.74
CA LEU A 101 -3.27 6.02 2.33
C LEU A 101 -2.11 6.10 3.34
N SER A 102 -2.38 5.99 4.64
CA SER A 102 -1.32 5.93 5.65
C SER A 102 -0.46 4.68 5.51
N LEU A 103 -1.07 3.51 5.27
CA LEU A 103 -0.35 2.27 5.03
C LEU A 103 0.48 2.33 3.75
N LEU A 104 -0.10 2.83 2.65
CA LEU A 104 0.59 2.99 1.37
C LEU A 104 1.76 3.97 1.45
N HIS A 105 1.65 5.03 2.26
CA HIS A 105 2.74 5.98 2.47
C HIS A 105 4.03 5.28 2.97
N TYR A 106 3.89 4.37 3.94
CA TYR A 106 5.04 3.61 4.46
C TYR A 106 5.41 2.42 3.56
N ALA A 107 4.42 1.69 3.03
CA ALA A 107 4.67 0.52 2.18
C ALA A 107 5.50 0.86 0.94
N CYS A 108 5.21 1.98 0.25
CA CYS A 108 5.94 2.38 -0.95
C CYS A 108 7.41 2.77 -0.66
N ARG A 109 7.69 3.20 0.57
CA ARG A 109 9.02 3.65 1.03
C ARG A 109 9.84 2.54 1.69
N ALA A 110 9.17 1.47 2.10
CA ALA A 110 9.79 0.39 2.84
C ALA A 110 10.86 -0.31 2.00
N PRO A 111 11.94 -0.78 2.63
CA PRO A 111 12.91 -1.63 1.95
C PRO A 111 12.28 -3.01 1.66
N PRO A 112 12.77 -3.75 0.64
CA PRO A 112 12.12 -4.96 0.14
C PRO A 112 12.00 -6.08 1.19
N GLU A 113 12.94 -6.16 2.13
CA GLU A 113 12.91 -7.07 3.27
C GLU A 113 11.87 -6.70 4.33
N THR A 114 11.30 -5.49 4.26
CA THR A 114 10.18 -5.05 5.11
C THR A 114 8.86 -5.16 4.35
N TYR A 115 8.74 -4.56 3.18
CA TYR A 115 7.56 -4.75 2.35
C TYR A 115 7.94 -4.69 0.88
N THR A 116 7.43 -5.62 0.08
CA THR A 116 7.74 -5.72 -1.34
C THR A 116 6.51 -5.81 -2.22
N PHE A 117 6.54 -5.14 -3.36
CA PHE A 117 5.53 -5.23 -4.43
C PHE A 117 5.97 -6.17 -5.55
N GLU A 118 7.06 -6.93 -5.36
CA GLU A 118 7.56 -7.87 -6.35
C GLU A 118 6.53 -8.94 -6.74
N GLY A 119 5.63 -9.32 -5.83
CA GLY A 119 4.54 -10.26 -6.11
C GLY A 119 3.32 -9.64 -6.82
N ALA A 120 3.38 -8.40 -7.32
CA ALA A 120 2.24 -7.77 -7.97
C ALA A 120 1.86 -8.47 -9.27
N ASP A 121 0.58 -8.86 -9.40
CA ASP A 121 0.05 -9.57 -10.58
C ASP A 121 0.14 -8.72 -11.86
N ARG A 122 -0.07 -7.41 -11.73
CA ARG A 122 -0.03 -6.47 -12.85
C ARG A 122 1.10 -5.45 -12.64
N LYS A 123 2.15 -5.57 -13.46
CA LYS A 123 3.29 -4.65 -13.46
C LYS A 123 3.36 -3.81 -14.73
N LEU A 124 4.02 -2.66 -14.62
CA LEU A 124 4.49 -1.90 -15.77
C LEU A 124 5.66 -2.64 -16.42
N GLU A 125 5.66 -2.66 -17.75
CA GLU A 125 6.72 -3.29 -18.55
C GLU A 125 7.54 -2.20 -19.27
N GLY A 126 8.78 -2.52 -19.64
CA GLY A 126 9.63 -1.62 -20.42
C GLY A 126 10.16 -0.40 -19.64
N VAL A 127 10.09 -0.42 -18.31
CA VAL A 127 10.59 0.65 -17.42
C VAL A 127 11.47 0.09 -16.31
N PRO A 128 12.42 0.86 -15.78
CA PRO A 128 13.17 0.45 -14.59
C PRO A 128 12.23 0.34 -13.38
N ALA A 129 12.59 -0.51 -12.43
CA ALA A 129 11.82 -0.72 -11.20
C ALA A 129 11.63 0.57 -10.37
N GLY A 130 12.55 1.52 -10.49
CA GLY A 130 12.52 2.82 -9.82
C GLY A 130 12.88 2.75 -8.34
N THR A 131 12.29 1.83 -7.60
CA THR A 131 12.60 1.55 -6.18
C THR A 131 12.92 0.07 -5.96
N PRO A 132 13.75 -0.29 -4.96
CA PRO A 132 14.12 -1.68 -4.70
C PRO A 132 12.93 -2.60 -4.38
N ASN A 133 11.90 -2.07 -3.72
CA ASN A 133 10.67 -2.80 -3.39
C ASN A 133 9.68 -2.91 -4.57
N GLN A 134 10.03 -2.40 -5.76
CA GLN A 134 9.23 -2.43 -7.00
C GLN A 134 7.83 -1.80 -6.88
N ALA A 135 7.58 -0.94 -5.87
CA ALA A 135 6.27 -0.35 -5.61
C ALA A 135 5.66 0.31 -6.85
N TRP A 136 6.45 1.13 -7.53
CA TRP A 136 5.99 1.95 -8.66
C TRP A 136 5.82 1.18 -9.97
N LEU A 137 6.17 -0.11 -10.00
CA LEU A 137 5.76 -1.00 -11.09
C LEU A 137 4.33 -1.53 -10.90
N CYS A 138 3.81 -1.57 -9.68
CA CYS A 138 2.49 -2.13 -9.39
C CYS A 138 1.37 -1.26 -9.99
N ARG A 139 0.65 -1.79 -10.98
CA ARG A 139 -0.45 -1.07 -11.63
C ARG A 139 -1.66 -0.89 -10.72
N ASP A 140 -1.87 -1.80 -9.77
CA ASP A 140 -2.98 -1.74 -8.82
C ASP A 140 -2.75 -0.66 -7.76
N LEU A 141 -1.50 -0.46 -7.34
CA LEU A 141 -1.11 0.71 -6.53
C LEU A 141 -1.48 2.02 -7.24
N MET A 142 -1.10 2.16 -8.51
CA MET A 142 -1.42 3.35 -9.31
C MET A 142 -2.93 3.55 -9.46
N ALA A 143 -3.68 2.46 -9.68
CA ALA A 143 -5.14 2.50 -9.79
C ALA A 143 -5.82 2.95 -8.49
N VAL A 144 -5.37 2.44 -7.33
CA VAL A 144 -5.91 2.85 -6.02
C VAL A 144 -5.59 4.30 -5.70
N LEU A 145 -4.36 4.76 -5.95
CA LEU A 145 -3.99 6.16 -5.75
C LEU A 145 -4.79 7.08 -6.68
N ALA A 146 -5.02 6.68 -7.94
CA ALA A 146 -5.86 7.41 -8.88
C ALA A 146 -7.32 7.49 -8.41
N ALA A 147 -7.90 6.38 -7.93
CA ALA A 147 -9.26 6.34 -7.42
C ALA A 147 -9.44 7.28 -6.20
N HIS A 148 -8.48 7.29 -5.27
CA HIS A 148 -8.51 8.22 -4.13
C HIS A 148 -8.31 9.67 -4.53
N ALA A 149 -7.46 9.94 -5.53
CA ALA A 149 -7.32 11.28 -6.08
C ALA A 149 -8.63 11.79 -6.69
N ASP A 150 -9.28 10.96 -7.50
CA ASP A 150 -10.58 11.27 -8.12
C ASP A 150 -11.71 11.39 -7.08
N ALA A 151 -11.60 10.70 -5.93
CA ALA A 151 -12.51 10.83 -4.79
C ALA A 151 -12.24 12.06 -3.89
N GLY A 152 -11.29 12.93 -4.25
CA GLY A 152 -11.02 14.19 -3.53
C GLY A 152 -9.84 14.14 -2.55
N HIS A 153 -9.10 13.04 -2.49
CA HIS A 153 -7.94 12.88 -1.59
C HIS A 153 -6.58 13.18 -2.27
N MET A 154 -6.60 13.94 -3.36
CA MET A 154 -5.41 14.25 -4.16
C MET A 154 -4.27 14.88 -3.34
N ALA A 155 -4.57 15.70 -2.32
CA ALA A 155 -3.54 16.31 -1.47
C ALA A 155 -2.70 15.27 -0.71
N THR A 156 -3.33 14.21 -0.20
CA THR A 156 -2.63 13.11 0.47
C THR A 156 -1.91 12.22 -0.53
N VAL A 157 -2.54 11.93 -1.67
CA VAL A 157 -1.92 11.18 -2.77
C VAL A 157 -0.65 11.89 -3.25
N ARG A 158 -0.68 13.22 -3.41
CA ARG A 158 0.49 14.03 -3.80
C ARG A 158 1.71 13.76 -2.90
N ARG A 159 1.51 13.69 -1.57
CA ARG A 159 2.59 13.40 -0.62
C ARG A 159 3.21 12.01 -0.81
N ILE A 160 2.39 11.03 -1.20
CA ILE A 160 2.87 9.67 -1.53
C ILE A 160 3.67 9.70 -2.83
N LEU A 161 3.27 10.53 -3.79
CA LEU A 161 3.94 10.67 -5.09
C LEU A 161 5.22 11.54 -5.07
N GLU A 162 5.52 12.24 -3.97
CA GLU A 162 6.72 13.10 -3.87
C GLU A 162 8.02 12.29 -4.04
N GLN A 163 8.13 11.14 -3.38
CA GLN A 163 9.31 10.29 -3.45
C GLN A 163 9.57 9.75 -4.88
N PRO A 164 8.64 9.04 -5.54
CA PRO A 164 8.87 8.55 -6.90
C PRO A 164 9.04 9.67 -7.92
N ALA A 165 8.43 10.84 -7.72
CA ALA A 165 8.66 11.99 -8.59
C ALA A 165 10.12 12.47 -8.57
N SER A 166 10.84 12.21 -7.48
CA SER A 166 12.26 12.50 -7.36
C SER A 166 13.17 11.32 -7.74
N LEU A 167 12.78 10.08 -7.41
CA LEU A 167 13.65 8.91 -7.59
C LEU A 167 13.48 8.22 -8.94
N CYS A 168 12.26 8.18 -9.46
CA CYS A 168 11.92 7.45 -10.68
C CYS A 168 10.80 8.15 -11.47
N PRO A 169 11.03 9.41 -11.92
CA PRO A 169 10.00 10.22 -12.55
C PRO A 169 9.43 9.59 -13.83
N GLU A 170 10.22 8.87 -14.61
CA GLU A 170 9.78 8.18 -15.83
C GLU A 170 8.82 7.01 -15.51
N THR A 171 9.18 6.19 -14.52
CA THR A 171 8.33 5.08 -14.05
C THR A 171 7.01 5.62 -13.49
N LEU A 172 7.07 6.69 -12.70
CA LEU A 172 5.88 7.35 -12.17
C LEU A 172 5.00 7.93 -13.29
N LEU A 173 5.60 8.60 -14.27
CA LEU A 173 4.88 9.17 -15.41
C LEU A 173 4.14 8.08 -16.18
N LEU A 174 4.84 6.99 -16.52
CA LEU A 174 4.25 5.87 -17.25
C LEU A 174 3.16 5.15 -16.44
N GLY A 175 3.37 5.00 -15.13
CA GLY A 175 2.36 4.48 -14.22
C GLY A 175 1.09 5.35 -14.17
N ALA A 176 1.26 6.66 -14.06
CA ALA A 176 0.15 7.61 -14.02
C ALA A 176 -0.64 7.66 -15.33
N VAL A 177 0.03 7.50 -16.49
CA VAL A 177 -0.65 7.42 -17.80
C VAL A 177 -1.34 6.07 -18.00
N SER A 178 -0.78 5.00 -17.47
CA SER A 178 -1.31 3.62 -17.57
C SER A 178 -2.38 3.29 -16.54
N ALA A 179 -2.60 4.17 -15.55
CA ALA A 179 -3.63 4.03 -14.54
C ALA A 179 -5.03 4.16 -15.18
N PRO A 180 -6.01 3.35 -14.75
CA PRO A 180 -7.38 3.47 -15.22
C PRO A 180 -7.94 4.85 -14.88
N VAL A 181 -8.77 5.38 -15.79
CA VAL A 181 -9.48 6.65 -15.60
C VAL A 181 -10.91 6.31 -15.21
N GLY A 182 -11.31 6.66 -13.99
CA GLY A 182 -12.70 6.49 -13.55
C GLY A 182 -13.60 7.64 -13.99
N ASP A 183 -14.87 7.61 -13.55
CA ASP A 183 -15.89 8.62 -13.87
C ASP A 183 -15.64 10.01 -13.24
N GLY A 184 -14.58 10.15 -12.41
CA GLY A 184 -14.06 11.42 -11.86
C GLY A 184 -12.81 11.96 -12.56
N GLY A 185 -12.34 11.26 -13.58
CA GLY A 185 -11.43 11.76 -14.61
C GLY A 185 -10.02 12.12 -14.14
N GLY A 186 -9.16 11.15 -13.83
CA GLY A 186 -7.71 11.19 -14.07
C GLY A 186 -6.95 12.38 -13.44
N ILE A 187 -7.37 12.82 -12.25
CA ILE A 187 -6.78 13.95 -11.52
C ILE A 187 -5.29 13.67 -11.26
N MET A 188 -4.97 12.48 -10.74
CA MET A 188 -3.60 12.06 -10.48
C MET A 188 -2.74 12.13 -11.75
N ARG A 189 -3.26 11.63 -12.87
CA ARG A 189 -2.56 11.65 -14.16
C ARG A 189 -2.24 13.09 -14.61
N ARG A 190 -3.21 14.00 -14.52
CA ARG A 190 -3.00 15.42 -14.87
C ARG A 190 -1.96 16.08 -13.97
N GLU A 191 -2.03 15.84 -12.67
CA GLU A 191 -1.07 16.37 -11.71
C GLU A 191 0.36 15.92 -12.03
N VAL A 192 0.54 14.61 -12.22
CA VAL A 192 1.86 14.03 -12.52
C VAL A 192 2.39 14.55 -13.85
N LEU A 193 1.56 14.60 -14.89
CA LEU A 193 1.94 15.19 -16.19
C LEU A 193 2.36 16.66 -16.05
N ALA A 194 1.54 17.49 -15.38
CA ALA A 194 1.83 18.90 -15.22
C ALA A 194 3.14 19.15 -14.45
N SER A 195 3.45 18.29 -13.47
CA SER A 195 4.65 18.41 -12.64
C SER A 195 5.92 17.90 -13.33
N LEU A 196 5.85 16.75 -14.01
CA LEU A 196 7.04 16.05 -14.52
C LEU A 196 7.33 16.33 -15.99
N LEU A 197 6.32 16.54 -16.82
CA LEU A 197 6.50 16.69 -18.27
C LEU A 197 7.42 17.88 -18.63
N PRO A 198 7.27 19.09 -18.01
CA PRO A 198 8.20 20.19 -18.27
C PRO A 198 9.65 19.85 -17.89
N ARG A 199 9.85 19.10 -16.80
CA ARG A 199 11.20 18.73 -16.29
C ARG A 199 11.89 17.77 -17.24
N LEU A 200 11.16 16.79 -17.76
CA LEU A 200 11.68 15.81 -18.71
C LEU A 200 11.98 16.44 -20.08
N LEU A 201 11.10 17.32 -20.56
CA LEU A 201 11.34 18.05 -21.81
C LEU A 201 12.53 19.02 -21.71
N ALA A 202 12.71 19.67 -20.56
CA ALA A 202 13.88 20.52 -20.31
C ALA A 202 15.18 19.71 -20.17
N GLY A 203 15.13 18.53 -19.54
CA GLY A 203 16.27 17.63 -19.39
C GLY A 203 16.72 16.98 -20.71
N GLY A 204 15.79 16.74 -21.64
CA GLY A 204 16.09 16.19 -22.98
C GLY A 204 16.81 17.15 -23.93
N GLY A 205 16.93 18.44 -23.58
CA GLY A 205 17.62 19.46 -24.39
C GLY A 205 19.14 19.54 -24.21
N GLY A 206 19.72 18.76 -23.28
CA GLY A 206 21.16 18.80 -22.94
C GLY A 206 22.05 17.81 -23.68
N GLY A 207 21.47 16.88 -24.46
CA GLY A 207 22.19 15.76 -25.10
C GLY A 207 22.73 16.03 -26.51
N ALA A 208 22.94 17.29 -26.89
CA ALA A 208 23.60 17.64 -28.15
C ALA A 208 24.63 18.75 -27.89
N ARG A 209 25.78 18.38 -27.33
CA ARG A 209 27.00 19.19 -27.42
C ARG A 209 28.24 18.36 -27.11
N ALA A 210 29.17 18.44 -28.07
CA ALA A 210 30.51 17.85 -28.19
C ALA A 210 30.56 16.45 -28.83
#